data_AF-A0A6B3FNJ1-F1
#
_entry.id   AF-A0A6B3FNJ1-F1
#
_cell.length_a   1.000
_cell.length_b   1.000
_cell.length_c   1.000
_cell.angle_alpha   90.00
_cell.angle_beta   90.00
_cell.angle_gamma   90.00
#
_symmetry.space_group_name_H-M   'P 1'
#
loop_
_entity.id
_entity.type
_entity.pdbx_description
1 polymer ?
#
loop_
_entity_poly.entity_id
_entity_poly.type
_entity_poly.pdbx_seq_one_letter_code
_entity_poly.pdbx_strand_id
1 'polypeptide(L)' 'ADYSGTTFSVRGPSIVPRPPQGHPVIVADADDPVRRAFAVRHADVLLVGASSREQAASFSAEVRAEA' A
#
# COMPACT_ATOMS: atom_id res chain seq x y z
N ALA A 1 -20.91 -10.53 -0.71
CA ALA A 1 -21.02 -11.16 0.62
C ALA A 1 -20.90 -10.07 1.66
N ASP A 2 -21.57 -10.22 2.80
CA ASP A 2 -21.42 -9.29 3.92
C ASP A 2 -20.06 -9.55 4.61
N TYR A 3 -19.45 -8.50 5.15
CA TYR A 3 -18.18 -8.55 5.90
C TYR A 3 -18.42 -8.14 7.36
N SER A 4 -17.84 -8.88 8.31
CA SER A 4 -17.84 -8.52 9.74
C SER A 4 -16.45 -8.77 10.32
N GLY A 5 -15.85 -7.74 10.90
CA GLY A 5 -14.55 -7.79 11.56
C GLY A 5 -14.51 -6.89 12.79
N THR A 6 -13.37 -6.88 13.49
CA THR A 6 -13.21 -6.19 14.78
C THR A 6 -13.51 -4.70 14.72
N THR A 7 -13.18 -4.05 13.61
CA THR A 7 -13.34 -2.59 13.43
C THR A 7 -14.54 -2.22 12.55
N PHE A 8 -14.92 -3.09 11.60
CA PHE A 8 -15.92 -2.76 10.59
C PHE A 8 -16.90 -3.90 10.35
N SER A 9 -18.16 -3.53 10.10
CA SER A 9 -19.21 -4.41 9.58
C SER A 9 -19.80 -3.76 8.33
N VAL A 10 -19.72 -4.43 7.18
CA VAL A 10 -20.11 -3.91 5.87
C VAL A 10 -21.09 -4.86 5.22
N ARG A 11 -22.23 -4.34 4.76
CA ARG A 11 -23.24 -5.12 4.06
C ARG A 11 -23.00 -5.13 2.55
N GLY A 12 -23.10 -6.30 1.95
CA GLY A 12 -23.42 -6.50 0.55
C GLY A 12 -22.32 -6.16 -0.45
N PRO A 13 -22.59 -6.40 -1.75
CA PRO A 13 -21.65 -6.09 -2.81
C PRO A 13 -21.58 -4.57 -3.05
N SER A 14 -20.46 -4.11 -3.61
CA SER A 14 -20.31 -2.75 -4.11
C SER A 14 -21.46 -2.37 -5.04
N ILE A 15 -22.04 -1.19 -4.85
CA ILE A 15 -23.04 -0.60 -5.77
C ILE A 15 -22.41 -0.07 -7.07
N VAL A 16 -21.08 0.07 -7.09
CA VAL A 16 -20.33 0.55 -8.24
C VAL A 16 -19.92 -0.64 -9.11
N PRO A 17 -20.13 -0.58 -10.45
CA PRO A 17 -19.63 -1.59 -11.38
C PRO A 17 -18.12 -1.82 -11.22
N ARG A 18 -17.67 -3.04 -11.56
CA ARG A 18 -16.24 -3.36 -11.49
C ARG A 18 -15.45 -2.47 -12.47
N PRO A 19 -14.44 -1.72 -12.00
CA PRO A 19 -13.60 -0.92 -12.90
C PRO A 19 -12.72 -1.82 -13.76
N PRO A 20 -12.21 -1.36 -14.91
CA PRO A 20 -11.34 -2.14 -15.79
C PRO A 20 -10.12 -2.74 -15.08
N GLN A 21 -9.56 -2.04 -14.09
CA GLN A 21 -8.39 -2.48 -13.34
C GLN A 21 -8.73 -3.47 -12.21
N GLY A 22 -10.01 -3.67 -11.86
CA GLY A 22 -10.44 -4.51 -10.74
C GLY A 22 -10.17 -3.92 -9.34
N HIS A 23 -9.02 -3.29 -9.14
CA HIS A 23 -8.66 -2.45 -7.99
C HIS A 23 -7.84 -1.23 -8.46
N PRO A 24 -7.91 -0.08 -7.77
CA PRO A 24 -7.03 1.05 -8.07
C PRO A 24 -5.57 0.72 -7.73
N VAL A 25 -4.64 1.46 -8.33
CA VAL A 25 -3.23 1.47 -7.92
C VAL A 25 -3.12 2.11 -6.54
N ILE A 26 -2.52 1.41 -5.58
CA ILE A 26 -2.31 1.87 -4.22
C ILE A 26 -0.92 2.53 -4.13
N VAL A 27 -0.92 3.84 -3.88
CA VAL A 27 0.30 4.62 -3.62
C VAL A 27 0.32 4.98 -2.14
N ALA A 28 1.42 4.67 -1.45
CA ALA A 28 1.60 5.00 -0.04
C ALA A 28 3.00 5.53 0.23
N ASP A 29 3.14 6.40 1.23
CA ASP A 29 4.45 6.76 1.77
C ASP A 29 4.99 5.67 2.70
N ALA A 30 6.29 5.76 2.99
CA ALA A 30 7.01 4.85 3.87
C ALA A 30 8.01 5.62 4.74
N ASP A 31 7.61 6.81 5.19
CA ASP A 31 8.40 7.74 5.98
C ASP A 31 8.58 7.32 7.46
N ASP A 32 7.67 6.49 7.95
CA ASP A 32 7.66 5.91 9.29
C ASP A 32 7.74 4.36 9.24
N PRO A 33 8.47 3.68 10.15
CA PRO A 33 8.60 2.22 10.12
C PRO A 33 7.27 1.45 10.17
N VAL A 34 6.27 1.93 10.92
CA VAL A 34 4.95 1.27 11.01
C VAL A 34 4.21 1.43 9.69
N ARG A 35 4.24 2.63 9.09
CA ARG A 35 3.65 2.88 7.77
C ARG A 35 4.34 2.06 6.68
N ARG A 36 5.67 2.01 6.70
CA ARG A 36 6.49 1.21 5.78
C ARG A 36 6.09 -0.27 5.83
N ALA A 37 5.93 -0.86 7.01
CA ALA A 37 5.52 -2.26 7.13
C ALA A 37 4.14 -2.54 6.50
N PHE A 38 3.19 -1.61 6.64
CA PHE A 38 1.89 -1.69 5.97
C PHE A 38 2.02 -1.50 4.46
N ALA A 39 2.75 -0.47 4.02
CA ALA A 39 2.92 -0.12 2.63
C ALA A 39 3.65 -1.21 1.83
N VAL A 40 4.69 -1.83 2.39
CA VAL A 40 5.42 -2.96 1.78
C VAL A 40 4.48 -4.14 1.47
N ARG A 41 3.47 -4.37 2.31
CA ARG A 41 2.52 -5.48 2.14
C ARG A 41 1.36 -5.19 1.19
N HIS A 42 1.02 -3.92 1.00
CA HIS A 42 -0.28 -3.53 0.40
C HIS A 42 -0.19 -2.50 -0.72
N ALA A 43 0.91 -1.77 -0.87
CA ALA A 43 1.05 -0.74 -1.89
C ALA A 43 1.64 -1.31 -3.18
N ASP A 44 1.17 -0.79 -4.32
CA ASP A 44 1.77 -1.05 -5.64
C ASP A 44 2.96 -0.12 -5.89
N VAL A 45 2.94 1.08 -5.29
CA VAL A 45 3.98 2.11 -5.42
C VAL A 45 4.29 2.73 -4.07
N LEU A 46 5.58 2.79 -3.73
CA LEU A 46 6.06 3.53 -2.56
C LEU A 46 6.53 4.93 -2.96
N LEU A 47 6.00 5.94 -2.29
CA LEU A 47 6.46 7.32 -2.40
C LEU A 47 7.56 7.56 -1.37
N VAL A 48 8.77 7.89 -1.85
CA VAL A 48 9.96 7.99 -1.01
C VAL A 48 10.52 9.40 -1.07
N GLY A 49 10.72 10.02 0.09
CA GLY A 49 11.50 11.24 0.22
C GLY A 49 12.99 10.92 0.16
N ALA A 50 13.66 11.26 -0.94
CA ALA A 50 15.10 11.11 -1.09
C ALA A 50 15.72 12.40 -1.67
N SER A 51 16.81 12.86 -1.07
CA SER A 51 17.58 14.03 -1.51
C SER A 51 18.74 13.66 -2.45
N SER A 52 19.00 12.36 -2.64
CA SER A 52 19.99 11.87 -3.61
C SER A 52 19.58 10.53 -4.24
N ARG A 53 20.24 10.18 -5.35
CA ARG A 53 20.02 8.89 -6.03
C ARG A 53 20.52 7.73 -5.17
N GLU A 54 21.61 7.93 -4.44
CA GLU A 54 22.21 6.94 -3.55
C GLU A 54 21.25 6.64 -2.38
N GLN A 55 20.62 7.68 -1.82
CA GLN A 55 19.61 7.51 -0.77
C GLN A 55 18.40 6.74 -1.28
N ALA A 56 17.89 7.10 -2.47
CA ALA A 56 16.78 6.38 -3.10
C ALA A 56 17.13 4.91 -3.38
N ALA A 57 18.36 4.64 -3.85
CA ALA A 57 18.84 3.28 -4.13
C ALA A 57 18.97 2.45 -2.85
N SER A 58 19.54 3.02 -1.78
CA SER A 58 19.65 2.34 -0.46
C SER A 58 18.27 1.98 0.08
N PHE A 59 17.35 2.95 0.13
CA PHE A 59 15.98 2.72 0.59
C PHE A 59 15.29 1.61 -0.21
N SER A 60 15.43 1.64 -1.54
CA SER A 60 14.85 0.65 -2.43
C SER A 60 15.44 -0.75 -2.24
N ALA A 61 16.71 -0.87 -1.86
CA ALA A 61 17.34 -2.14 -1.53
C ALA A 61 16.83 -2.68 -0.19
N GLU A 62 16.72 -1.84 0.84
CA GLU A 62 16.19 -2.22 2.15
C GLU A 62 14.74 -2.72 2.06
N VAL A 63 13.87 -1.98 1.35
CA VAL A 63 12.47 -2.35 1.16
C VAL A 63 12.34 -3.71 0.48
N ARG A 64 13.18 -3.97 -0.53
CA ARG A 64 13.15 -5.27 -1.24
C ARG A 64 13.67 -6.42 -0.40
N ALA A 65 14.48 -6.16 0.63
CA ALA A 65 14.92 -7.19 1.56
C ALA A 65 13.86 -7.51 2.62
N GLU A 66 12.91 -6.60 2.86
CA GLU A 66 11.79 -6.77 3.80
C GLU A 66 10.55 -7.42 3.17
N ALA A 67 10.38 -7.27 1.85
CA ALA A 67 9.29 -7.85 1.07
C ALA A 67 9.44 -9.37 0.90
#